data_AF-A0A3N7FA05-F1
#
_entry.id   AF-A0A3N7FA05-F1
#
_cell.length_a   1.000
_cell.length_b   1.000
_cell.length_c   1.000
_cell.angle_alpha   90.00
_cell.angle_beta   90.00
_cell.angle_gamma   90.00
#
_symmetry.space_group_name_H-M   'P 1'
#
loop_
_entity.id
_entity.type
_entity.pdbx_description
1 polymer ?
#
loop_
_entity_poly.entity_id
_entity_poly.type
_entity_poly.pdbx_seq_one_letter_code
_entity_poly.pdbx_strand_id
1 'polypeptide(L)'
;MHETHPGVQDMACDTFLKIVQKCKRKFVIVQVGESEPFVSELLSGLPTTVADLEPHQIHTFYESVGHMIQAESDLQKRDEYMQRLMDLPNQKWAEIIGQAHQSVDFLKDQEVIRTVLNILQVWLFIRHEMLCGLKPYLYGVFNCMLFQMTSTILLYIIVC
;
A
#
# COMPACT_ATOMS: atom_id res chain seq x y z
N MET A 1 16.77 0.46 2.34
CA MET A 1 16.73 -0.66 1.37
C MET A 1 17.22 -0.15 0.01
N HIS A 2 18.37 0.52 0.01
CA HIS A 2 18.92 1.28 -1.12
C HIS A 2 20.24 0.66 -1.63
N GLU A 3 20.54 -0.56 -1.19
CA GLU A 3 21.73 -1.26 -1.61
C GLU A 3 21.53 -1.79 -3.03
N THR A 4 22.53 -1.56 -3.88
CA THR A 4 22.49 -1.90 -5.31
C THR A 4 22.96 -3.33 -5.60
N HIS A 5 23.51 -4.02 -4.60
CA HIS A 5 23.97 -5.38 -4.77
C HIS A 5 22.79 -6.33 -5.06
N PRO A 6 22.88 -7.16 -6.12
CA PRO A 6 21.80 -8.08 -6.50
C PRO A 6 21.32 -8.94 -5.32
N GLY A 7 20.01 -8.97 -5.10
CA GLY A 7 19.37 -9.78 -4.06
C GLY A 7 19.45 -9.22 -2.62
N VAL A 8 20.19 -8.13 -2.37
CA VAL A 8 20.24 -7.54 -1.01
C VAL A 8 18.93 -6.88 -0.64
N GLN A 9 18.28 -6.20 -1.59
CA GLN A 9 16.97 -5.58 -1.35
C GLN A 9 15.89 -6.64 -1.06
N ASP A 10 15.88 -7.75 -1.81
CA ASP A 10 14.98 -8.89 -1.55
C ASP A 10 15.19 -9.43 -0.13
N MET A 11 16.44 -9.72 0.22
CA MET A 11 16.79 -10.22 1.55
C MET A 11 16.42 -9.22 2.66
N ALA A 12 16.57 -7.92 2.40
CA ALA A 12 16.18 -6.88 3.34
C ALA A 12 14.66 -6.86 3.56
N CYS A 13 13.85 -6.90 2.50
CA CYS A 13 12.40 -6.96 2.61
C CYS A 13 11.91 -8.24 3.31
N ASP A 14 12.48 -9.40 2.96
CA ASP A 14 12.13 -10.67 3.60
C ASP A 14 12.51 -10.71 5.07
N THR A 15 13.67 -10.18 5.41
CA THR A 15 14.14 -10.12 6.80
C THR A 15 13.29 -9.15 7.60
N PHE A 16 12.95 -8.00 7.02
CA PHE A 16 12.04 -7.04 7.62
C PHE A 16 10.69 -7.68 7.93
N LEU A 17 10.08 -8.37 6.96
CA LEU A 17 8.82 -9.11 7.16
C LEU A 17 8.93 -10.12 8.31
N LYS A 18 9.99 -10.94 8.33
CA LYS A 18 10.21 -11.94 9.38
C LYS A 18 10.35 -11.31 10.77
N ILE A 19 11.05 -10.19 10.88
CA ILE A 19 11.18 -9.44 12.15
C ILE A 19 9.80 -8.95 12.58
N VAL A 20 9.07 -8.29 11.69
CA VAL A 20 7.75 -7.74 12.01
C VAL A 20 6.78 -8.83 12.46
N GLN A 21 6.73 -9.96 11.77
CA GLN A 21 5.85 -11.07 12.16
C GLN A 21 6.12 -11.58 13.58
N LYS A 22 7.36 -11.46 14.09
CA LYS A 22 7.72 -11.88 15.44
C LYS A 22 7.50 -10.81 16.50
N CYS A 23 7.68 -9.53 16.17
CA CYS A 23 7.65 -8.45 17.16
C CYS A 23 6.76 -7.24 16.80
N LYS A 24 5.75 -7.40 15.92
CA LYS A 24 4.84 -6.34 15.44
C LYS A 24 4.35 -5.33 16.50
N ARG A 25 4.02 -5.79 17.70
CA ARG A 25 3.55 -4.92 18.82
C ARG A 25 4.58 -3.89 19.27
N LYS A 26 5.89 -4.14 19.06
CA LYS A 26 6.96 -3.21 19.44
C LYS A 26 6.99 -1.98 18.54
N PHE A 27 6.50 -2.08 17.32
CA PHE A 27 6.51 -0.98 16.34
C PHE A 27 5.37 0.02 16.53
N VAL A 28 4.29 -0.38 17.21
CA VAL A 28 3.11 0.47 17.46
C VAL A 28 3.09 1.11 18.85
N ILE A 29 4.06 0.79 19.71
CA ILE A 29 4.21 1.44 21.01
C ILE A 29 5.44 2.36 20.99
N VAL A 30 5.36 3.46 21.74
CA VAL A 30 6.51 4.33 21.97
C VAL A 30 7.56 3.59 22.79
N GLN A 31 8.78 3.50 22.28
CA GLN A 31 9.91 2.89 22.99
C GLN A 31 10.58 3.93 23.92
N VAL A 32 11.34 3.45 24.90
CA VAL A 32 12.06 4.33 25.84
C VAL A 32 13.07 5.17 25.06
N GLY A 33 12.97 6.50 25.20
CA GLY A 33 13.85 7.45 24.51
C GLY A 33 13.30 7.99 23.19
N GLU A 34 12.19 7.43 22.70
CA GLU A 34 11.52 7.88 21.46
C GLU A 34 10.34 8.81 21.75
N SER A 35 10.06 9.73 20.81
CA SER A 35 8.91 10.64 20.91
C SER A 35 7.61 10.05 20.36
N GLU A 36 7.69 9.09 19.45
CA GLU A 36 6.54 8.48 18.78
C GLU A 36 6.79 6.98 18.49
N PRO A 37 5.74 6.20 18.16
CA PRO A 37 5.92 4.81 17.73
C PRO A 37 6.68 4.75 16.39
N PHE A 38 7.56 3.75 16.24
CA PHE A 38 8.34 3.57 15.01
C PHE A 38 7.47 3.48 13.74
N VAL A 39 6.27 2.88 13.81
CA VAL A 39 5.37 2.82 12.65
C VAL A 39 4.99 4.22 12.14
N SER A 40 4.88 5.21 13.02
CA SER A 40 4.55 6.58 12.63
C SER A 40 5.74 7.25 11.92
N GLU A 41 6.96 7.08 12.42
CA GLU A 41 8.17 7.56 11.74
C GLU A 41 8.35 6.88 10.38
N LEU A 42 8.17 5.56 10.33
CA LEU A 42 8.28 4.76 9.10
C LEU A 42 7.31 5.24 8.02
N LEU A 43 6.06 5.54 8.40
CA LEU A 43 5.04 6.04 7.47
C LEU A 43 5.37 7.45 6.95
N SER A 44 6.01 8.30 7.76
CA SER A 44 6.50 9.62 7.31
C SER A 44 7.66 9.49 6.31
N GLY A 45 8.54 8.50 6.52
CA GLY A 45 9.67 8.19 5.62
C GLY A 45 9.33 7.24 4.47
N LEU A 46 8.05 6.90 4.28
CA LEU A 46 7.62 5.87 3.33
C LEU A 46 8.05 6.15 1.89
N PRO A 47 7.85 7.37 1.31
CA PRO A 47 8.26 7.66 -0.07
C PRO A 47 9.75 7.42 -0.31
N THR A 48 10.59 7.82 0.65
CA THR A 48 12.04 7.63 0.56
C THR A 48 12.39 6.16 0.69
N THR A 49 11.78 5.44 1.62
CA THR A 49 12.13 4.04 1.92
C THR A 49 11.89 3.10 0.73
N VAL A 50 10.80 3.33 -0.03
CA VAL A 50 10.40 2.46 -1.15
C VAL A 50 10.89 2.94 -2.52
N ALA A 51 11.61 4.05 -2.59
CA ALA A 51 11.97 4.71 -3.85
C ALA A 51 12.75 3.83 -4.83
N ASP A 52 13.63 2.98 -4.31
CA ASP A 52 14.51 2.11 -5.10
C ASP A 52 14.05 0.64 -5.13
N LEU A 53 12.85 0.35 -4.63
CA LEU A 53 12.33 -1.00 -4.55
C LEU A 53 11.61 -1.42 -5.83
N GLU A 54 11.81 -2.68 -6.22
CA GLU A 54 11.05 -3.32 -7.28
C GLU A 54 9.63 -3.69 -6.82
N PRO A 55 8.67 -3.88 -7.74
CA PRO A 55 7.26 -4.10 -7.37
C PRO A 55 7.02 -5.22 -6.35
N HIS A 56 7.70 -6.36 -6.47
CA HIS A 56 7.54 -7.46 -5.50
C HIS A 56 8.10 -7.10 -4.13
N GLN A 57 9.22 -6.36 -4.07
CA GLN A 57 9.80 -5.87 -2.81
C GLN A 57 8.87 -4.85 -2.13
N ILE A 58 8.22 -3.98 -2.92
CA ILE A 58 7.21 -3.05 -2.43
C ILE A 58 6.05 -3.83 -1.81
N HIS A 59 5.56 -4.90 -2.45
CA HIS A 59 4.47 -5.70 -1.90
C HIS A 59 4.85 -6.32 -0.54
N THR A 60 6.01 -6.95 -0.44
CA THR A 60 6.53 -7.51 0.82
C THR A 60 6.73 -6.45 1.90
N PHE A 61 7.19 -5.25 1.51
CA PHE A 61 7.34 -4.13 2.44
C PHE A 61 5.98 -3.66 2.98
N TYR A 62 5.00 -3.43 2.10
CA TYR A 62 3.66 -3.01 2.49
C TYR A 62 2.95 -4.06 3.35
N GLU A 63 3.15 -5.35 3.07
CA GLU A 63 2.69 -6.46 3.93
C GLU A 63 3.27 -6.35 5.34
N SER A 64 4.58 -6.12 5.43
CA SER A 64 5.27 -5.93 6.71
C SER A 64 4.65 -4.78 7.51
N VAL A 65 4.51 -3.60 6.91
CA VAL A 65 3.88 -2.45 7.60
C VAL A 65 2.43 -2.74 7.96
N GLY A 66 1.70 -3.47 7.11
CA GLY A 66 0.36 -3.94 7.39
C GLY A 66 0.28 -4.77 8.68
N HIS A 67 1.19 -5.73 8.87
CA HIS A 67 1.24 -6.50 10.11
C HIS A 67 1.51 -5.63 11.35
N MET A 68 2.31 -4.56 11.23
CA MET A 68 2.52 -3.61 12.34
C MET A 68 1.20 -2.93 12.69
N ILE A 69 0.53 -2.34 11.70
CA ILE A 69 -0.73 -1.58 11.89
C ILE A 69 -1.81 -2.45 12.53
N GLN A 70 -1.94 -3.73 12.13
CA GLN A 70 -2.88 -4.65 12.77
C GLN A 70 -2.63 -4.88 14.27
N ALA A 71 -1.38 -4.69 14.72
CA ALA A 71 -1.02 -4.84 16.13
C ALA A 71 -1.41 -3.62 16.98
N GLU A 72 -1.74 -2.47 16.37
CA GLU A 72 -2.23 -1.28 17.08
C GLU A 72 -3.60 -1.56 17.67
N SER A 73 -3.78 -1.36 18.97
CA SER A 73 -5.04 -1.61 19.68
C SER A 73 -6.06 -0.48 19.52
N ASP A 74 -5.59 0.76 19.35
CA ASP A 74 -6.44 1.92 19.16
C ASP A 74 -6.95 1.95 17.71
N LEU A 75 -8.27 1.81 17.54
CA LEU A 75 -8.90 1.78 16.22
C LEU A 75 -8.71 3.08 15.45
N GLN A 76 -8.72 4.23 16.13
CA GLN A 76 -8.56 5.52 15.47
C GLN A 76 -7.13 5.67 14.93
N LYS A 77 -6.12 5.31 15.72
CA LYS A 77 -4.72 5.30 15.26
C LYS A 77 -4.48 4.27 14.16
N ARG A 78 -5.10 3.09 14.27
CA ARG A 78 -5.02 2.06 13.24
C ARG A 78 -5.56 2.57 11.89
N ASP A 79 -6.71 3.25 11.90
CA ASP A 79 -7.29 3.85 10.71
C ASP A 79 -6.42 4.99 10.16
N GLU A 80 -5.86 5.83 11.03
CA GLU A 80 -4.91 6.89 10.63
C GLU A 80 -3.66 6.31 9.96
N TYR A 81 -3.02 5.30 10.56
CA TYR A 81 -1.85 4.65 9.98
C TYR A 81 -2.17 3.96 8.65
N MET A 82 -3.36 3.37 8.53
CA MET A 82 -3.82 2.78 7.28
C MET A 82 -3.96 3.84 6.18
N GLN A 83 -4.55 5.00 6.50
CA GLN A 83 -4.66 6.11 5.55
C GLN A 83 -3.27 6.52 5.05
N ARG A 84 -2.33 6.76 5.97
CA ARG A 84 -0.96 7.14 5.65
C ARG A 84 -0.23 6.09 4.81
N LEU A 85 -0.42 4.80 5.09
CA LEU A 85 0.15 3.71 4.29
C LEU A 85 -0.40 3.72 2.86
N MET A 86 -1.68 4.05 2.71
CA MET A 86 -2.41 4.01 1.44
C MET A 86 -2.26 5.29 0.61
N ASP A 87 -1.67 6.36 1.16
CA ASP A 87 -1.56 7.65 0.50
C ASP A 87 -0.85 7.58 -0.86
N LEU A 88 0.31 6.92 -0.95
CA LEU A 88 1.06 6.82 -2.21
C LEU A 88 0.29 6.04 -3.29
N PRO A 89 -0.20 4.81 -3.03
CA PRO A 89 -1.05 4.10 -3.99
C PRO A 89 -2.30 4.88 -4.39
N ASN A 90 -2.96 5.56 -3.44
CA ASN A 90 -4.18 6.33 -3.70
C ASN A 90 -3.90 7.58 -4.56
N GLN A 91 -2.79 8.29 -4.30
CA GLN A 91 -2.36 9.42 -5.13
C GLN A 91 -2.06 8.94 -6.55
N LYS A 92 -1.31 7.85 -6.69
CA LYS A 92 -0.97 7.32 -8.01
C LYS A 92 -2.20 6.85 -8.78
N TRP A 93 -3.16 6.24 -8.08
CA TRP A 93 -4.46 5.89 -8.64
C TRP A 93 -5.23 7.11 -9.12
N ALA A 94 -5.32 8.16 -8.30
CA ALA A 94 -6.02 9.39 -8.65
C ALA A 94 -5.40 10.08 -9.88
N GLU A 95 -4.07 10.08 -10.01
CA GLU A 95 -3.38 10.55 -11.21
C GLU A 95 -3.79 9.76 -12.46
N ILE A 96 -3.78 8.42 -12.38
CA ILE A 96 -4.15 7.54 -13.50
C ILE A 96 -5.59 7.78 -13.92
N ILE A 97 -6.52 7.84 -12.97
CA ILE A 97 -7.94 8.10 -13.24
C ILE A 97 -8.13 9.51 -13.83
N GLY A 98 -7.42 10.51 -13.32
CA GLY A 98 -7.45 11.87 -13.85
C GLY A 98 -7.01 11.96 -15.31
N GLN A 99 -6.00 11.18 -15.71
CA GLN A 99 -5.54 11.09 -17.10
C GLN A 99 -6.51 10.27 -17.97
N ALA A 100 -7.04 9.17 -17.44
CA ALA A 100 -8.02 8.33 -18.13
C ALA A 100 -9.32 9.08 -18.47
N HIS A 101 -9.75 10.03 -17.62
CA HIS A 101 -10.88 10.90 -17.93
C HIS A 101 -10.65 11.80 -19.14
N GLN A 102 -9.40 12.17 -19.45
CA GLN A 102 -9.07 13.00 -20.61
C GLN A 102 -8.96 12.16 -21.87
N SER A 103 -8.36 10.97 -21.77
CA SER A 103 -8.26 10.01 -22.87
C SER A 103 -8.18 8.59 -22.32
N VAL A 104 -9.18 7.76 -22.67
CA VAL A 104 -9.20 6.36 -22.24
C VAL A 104 -8.10 5.54 -22.92
N ASP A 105 -7.55 6.02 -24.04
CA ASP A 105 -6.40 5.38 -24.69
C ASP A 105 -5.16 5.34 -23.79
N PHE A 106 -5.07 6.23 -22.79
CA PHE A 106 -4.03 6.20 -21.77
C PHE A 106 -3.98 4.87 -21.02
N LEU A 107 -5.13 4.23 -20.77
CA LEU A 107 -5.19 2.94 -20.07
C LEU A 107 -4.72 1.76 -20.93
N LYS A 108 -4.49 1.95 -22.24
CA LYS A 108 -3.94 0.90 -23.11
C LYS A 108 -2.43 0.78 -23.00
N ASP A 109 -1.77 1.78 -22.42
CA ASP A 109 -0.33 1.77 -22.23
C ASP A 109 0.06 0.62 -21.28
N GLN A 110 1.00 -0.20 -21.73
CA GLN A 110 1.44 -1.39 -20.98
C GLN A 110 2.08 -1.04 -19.63
N GLU A 111 2.75 0.10 -19.53
CA GLU A 111 3.33 0.61 -18.29
C GLU A 111 2.24 1.08 -17.32
N VAL A 112 1.19 1.73 -17.83
CA VAL A 112 0.01 2.14 -17.03
C VAL A 112 -0.73 0.91 -16.52
N ILE A 113 -0.94 -0.11 -17.35
CA ILE A 113 -1.56 -1.38 -16.95
C ILE A 113 -0.75 -2.05 -15.84
N ARG A 114 0.58 -2.14 -15.99
CA ARG A 114 1.46 -2.70 -14.92
C ARG A 114 1.33 -1.91 -13.63
N THR A 115 1.31 -0.58 -13.71
CA THR A 115 1.15 0.29 -12.54
C THR A 115 -0.19 0.06 -11.85
N VAL A 116 -1.28 -0.02 -12.61
CA VAL A 116 -2.62 -0.36 -12.09
C VAL A 116 -2.63 -1.73 -11.41
N LEU A 117 -2.02 -2.75 -12.03
CA LEU A 117 -1.92 -4.09 -11.44
C LEU A 117 -1.14 -4.06 -10.12
N ASN A 118 -0.03 -3.32 -10.05
CA ASN A 118 0.77 -3.19 -8.83
C ASN A 118 -0.03 -2.54 -7.70
N ILE A 119 -0.81 -1.48 -7.99
CA ILE A 119 -1.68 -0.82 -7.02
C ILE A 119 -2.77 -1.79 -6.52
N LEU A 120 -3.44 -2.49 -7.45
CA LEU A 120 -4.47 -3.47 -7.10
C LEU A 120 -3.89 -4.62 -6.24
N GLN A 121 -2.66 -5.06 -6.54
CA GLN A 121 -1.98 -6.08 -5.76
C GLN A 121 -1.69 -5.60 -4.33
N VAL A 122 -1.13 -4.39 -4.15
CA VAL A 122 -0.93 -3.80 -2.80
C VAL A 122 -2.24 -3.82 -2.00
N TRP A 123 -3.34 -3.41 -2.63
CA TRP A 123 -4.65 -3.39 -1.98
C TRP A 123 -5.19 -4.79 -1.66
N LEU A 124 -5.01 -5.76 -2.55
CA LEU A 124 -5.40 -7.16 -2.31
C LEU A 124 -4.56 -7.79 -1.18
N PHE A 125 -3.26 -7.52 -1.13
CA PHE A 125 -2.37 -8.00 -0.07
C PHE A 125 -2.77 -7.42 1.29
N ILE A 126 -2.97 -6.10 1.37
CA ILE A 126 -3.47 -5.45 2.59
C ILE A 126 -4.83 -6.03 2.98
N ARG A 127 -5.74 -6.27 2.02
CA ARG A 127 -7.07 -6.83 2.28
C ARG A 127 -7.02 -8.24 2.85
N HIS A 128 -6.22 -9.14 2.29
CA HIS A 128 -6.14 -10.54 2.73
C HIS A 128 -5.66 -10.65 4.19
N GLU A 129 -4.74 -9.77 4.58
CA GLU A 129 -4.14 -9.69 5.91
C GLU A 129 -5.05 -8.95 6.95
N MET A 130 -5.83 -7.95 6.52
CA MET A 130 -6.54 -7.01 7.43
C MET A 130 -8.04 -7.30 7.70
N LEU A 131 -8.55 -8.45 7.24
CA LEU A 131 -10.00 -8.75 7.16
C LEU A 131 -10.79 -8.74 8.50
N CYS A 132 -10.14 -8.68 9.66
CA CYS A 132 -10.83 -8.68 10.95
C CYS A 132 -11.09 -7.29 11.57
N GLY A 133 -10.56 -6.18 11.03
CA GLY A 133 -10.60 -4.88 11.74
C GLY A 133 -11.04 -3.64 10.97
N LEU A 134 -10.91 -3.61 9.63
CA LEU A 134 -10.95 -2.38 8.82
C LEU A 134 -12.14 -2.32 7.84
N LYS A 135 -13.27 -2.93 8.20
CA LYS A 135 -14.45 -3.00 7.33
C LYS A 135 -14.91 -1.65 6.78
N PRO A 136 -14.91 -0.50 7.49
CA PRO A 136 -15.43 0.75 6.94
C PRO A 136 -14.52 1.39 5.88
N TYR A 137 -13.22 1.52 6.16
CA TYR A 137 -12.28 2.20 5.25
C TYR A 137 -12.04 1.37 3.99
N LEU A 138 -11.70 0.09 4.13
CA LEU A 138 -11.46 -0.78 2.98
C LEU A 138 -12.74 -1.00 2.15
N TYR A 139 -13.93 -1.07 2.76
CA TYR A 139 -15.17 -1.15 1.98
C TYR A 139 -15.44 0.15 1.22
N GLY A 140 -15.13 1.32 1.80
CA GLY A 140 -15.24 2.61 1.11
C GLY A 140 -14.28 2.74 -0.07
N VAL A 141 -12.98 2.45 0.12
CA VAL A 141 -12.00 2.53 -0.97
C VAL A 141 -12.26 1.43 -2.00
N PHE A 142 -12.54 0.19 -1.60
CA PHE A 142 -12.78 -0.92 -2.52
C PHE A 142 -14.09 -0.74 -3.32
N ASN A 143 -15.16 -0.20 -2.72
CA ASN A 143 -16.36 0.19 -3.48
C ASN A 143 -16.12 1.41 -4.35
N CYS A 144 -15.34 2.41 -3.91
CA CYS A 144 -15.02 3.56 -4.73
C CYS A 144 -14.16 3.15 -5.94
N MET A 145 -13.18 2.25 -5.75
CA MET A 145 -12.40 1.64 -6.83
C MET A 145 -13.25 0.77 -7.74
N LEU A 146 -14.06 -0.16 -7.19
CA LEU A 146 -14.96 -0.98 -8.00
C LEU A 146 -15.90 -0.10 -8.79
N PHE A 147 -16.45 0.95 -8.18
CA PHE A 147 -17.31 1.94 -8.83
C PHE A 147 -16.54 2.72 -9.92
N GLN A 148 -15.33 3.19 -9.67
CA GLN A 148 -14.49 3.91 -10.65
C GLN A 148 -14.04 3.01 -11.81
N MET A 149 -13.69 1.76 -11.52
CA MET A 149 -13.38 0.73 -12.50
C MET A 149 -14.62 0.33 -13.31
N THR A 150 -15.77 0.10 -12.67
CA THR A 150 -17.03 -0.18 -13.39
C THR A 150 -17.59 1.06 -14.10
N SER A 151 -17.20 2.27 -13.74
CA SER A 151 -17.65 3.47 -14.46
C SER A 151 -16.80 3.72 -15.71
N THR A 152 -15.51 3.43 -15.65
CA THR A 152 -14.54 3.77 -16.71
C THR A 152 -14.22 2.57 -17.61
N ILE A 153 -14.06 1.37 -17.05
CA ILE A 153 -13.78 0.12 -17.78
C ILE A 153 -15.06 -0.52 -18.31
N LEU A 154 -16.20 -0.43 -17.61
CA LEU A 154 -17.46 -0.94 -18.16
C LEU A 154 -17.92 -0.08 -19.34
N LEU A 155 -17.65 1.23 -19.36
CA LEU A 155 -17.85 2.07 -20.55
C LEU A 155 -16.99 1.58 -21.71
N TYR A 156 -15.76 1.13 -21.44
CA TYR A 156 -14.87 0.57 -22.45
C TYR A 156 -15.29 -0.83 -22.94
N ILE A 157 -15.85 -1.67 -22.06
CA ILE A 157 -16.40 -3.01 -22.40
C ILE A 157 -17.78 -2.91 -23.08
N ILE A 158 -18.55 -1.85 -22.85
CA ILE A 158 -19.86 -1.63 -23.50
C ILE A 158 -19.71 -0.96 -24.87
N VAL A 159 -18.64 -0.19 -25.09
CA VAL A 159 -18.41 0.57 -26.34
C VAL A 159 -17.47 -0.15 -27.33
N CYS A 160 -16.84 -1.26 -26.95
CA CYS A 160 -16.14 -2.21 -27.84
C CYS A 160 -16.94 -3.50 -27.98
#